data_AF-A0A849TVC9-F1
#
_entry.id   AF-A0A849TVC9-F1
#
_cell.length_a   1.000
_cell.length_b   1.000
_cell.length_c   1.000
_cell.angle_alpha   90.00
_cell.angle_beta   90.00
_cell.angle_gamma   90.00
#
_symmetry.space_group_name_H-M   'P 1'
#
loop_
_entity.id
_entity.type
_entity.pdbx_description
1 polymer ?
#
loop_
_entity_poly.entity_id
_entity_poly.type
_entity_poly.pdbx_seq_one_letter_code
_entity_poly.pdbx_strand_id
1 'polypeptide(L)'
;MIKEHHIRLHHRAVPVDRMLPKDDHDQACLARRRQYELGKLSLWIISPEDLVIHKLKAGRAQDFIDVLSVLQRQAESLDRSYLHHRLGKRLGIWEEWQYVQSQADAPMS
;
A
#
# COMPACT_ATOMS: atom_id res chain seq x y z
N MET A 1 -10.25 23.68 11.60
CA MET A 1 -8.88 23.81 11.05
C MET A 1 -8.61 22.60 10.16
N ILE A 2 -8.74 22.74 8.85
CA ILE A 2 -8.51 21.63 7.91
C ILE A 2 -6.99 21.41 7.86
N LYS A 3 -6.49 20.36 8.51
CA LYS A 3 -5.14 19.88 8.21
C LYS A 3 -5.25 19.19 6.85
N GLU A 4 -4.68 19.79 5.80
CA GLU A 4 -4.56 19.12 4.51
C GLU A 4 -3.63 17.92 4.68
N HIS A 5 -4.20 16.72 4.79
CA HIS A 5 -3.44 15.47 4.96
C HIS A 5 -2.76 15.02 3.67
N HIS A 6 -3.02 15.72 2.55
CA HIS A 6 -2.42 15.47 1.26
C HIS A 6 -2.23 16.81 0.55
N ILE A 7 -0.99 17.11 0.19
CA ILE A 7 -0.62 18.27 -0.63
C ILE A 7 0.16 17.76 -1.83
N ARG A 8 -0.23 18.19 -3.03
CA ARG A 8 0.54 17.93 -4.25
C ARG A 8 1.52 19.07 -4.47
N LEU A 9 2.80 18.72 -4.52
CA LEU A 9 3.92 19.59 -4.83
C LEU A 9 4.42 19.28 -6.24
N HIS A 10 5.17 20.21 -6.83
CA HIS A 10 5.84 20.00 -8.11
C HIS A 10 7.32 20.30 -7.93
N HIS A 11 8.17 19.34 -8.28
CA HIS A 11 9.61 19.55 -8.36
C HIS A 11 10.05 19.35 -9.81
N ARG A 12 10.33 20.47 -10.50
CA ARG A 12 10.53 20.50 -11.96
C ARG A 12 9.31 19.87 -12.66
N ALA A 13 9.51 18.86 -13.49
CA ALA A 13 8.46 18.14 -14.21
C ALA A 13 7.83 16.99 -13.40
N VAL A 14 8.27 16.73 -12.16
CA VAL A 14 7.83 15.57 -11.38
C VAL A 14 6.82 16.02 -10.31
N PRO A 15 5.57 15.52 -10.33
CA PRO A 15 4.64 15.73 -9.24
C PRO A 15 5.09 14.92 -8.02
N VAL A 16 5.01 15.53 -6.84
CA VAL A 16 5.38 14.92 -5.56
C VAL A 16 4.22 15.07 -4.60
N ASP A 17 3.64 13.95 -4.18
CA ASP A 17 2.56 13.96 -3.20
C ASP A 17 3.13 13.87 -1.78
N ARG A 18 2.89 14.91 -0.98
CA ARG A 18 3.16 14.89 0.46
C ARG A 18 1.89 14.43 1.17
N MET A 19 1.98 13.28 1.82
CA MET A 19 0.88 12.70 2.60
C MET A 19 1.25 12.66 4.07
N LEU A 20 0.35 13.13 4.93
CA LEU A 20 0.47 13.00 6.38
C LEU A 20 -0.34 11.78 6.85
N PRO A 21 0.13 11.04 7.87
CA PRO A 21 -0.62 9.92 8.41
C PRO A 21 -2.02 10.33 8.85
N LYS A 22 -3.02 9.55 8.43
CA LYS A 22 -4.43 9.80 8.74
C LYS A 22 -4.95 8.92 9.87
N ASP A 23 -4.29 7.78 10.10
CA ASP A 23 -4.68 6.79 11.09
C ASP A 23 -3.49 6.00 11.64
N ASP A 24 -3.78 5.08 12.57
CA ASP A 24 -2.80 4.23 13.23
C ASP A 24 -2.03 3.32 12.26
N HIS A 25 -2.64 2.93 11.14
CA HIS A 25 -1.94 2.13 10.13
C HIS A 25 -0.88 2.97 9.43
N ASP A 26 -1.21 4.19 9.00
CA ASP A 26 -0.25 5.09 8.35
C ASP A 26 0.92 5.43 9.29
N GLN A 27 0.63 5.66 10.58
CA GLN A 27 1.67 5.88 11.61
C GLN A 27 2.57 4.66 11.78
N ALA A 28 1.98 3.47 11.91
CA ALA A 28 2.73 2.22 12.06
C ALA A 28 3.56 1.90 10.81
N CYS A 29 3.05 2.23 9.62
CA CYS A 29 3.72 2.11 8.34
C CYS A 29 4.98 3.00 8.29
N LEU A 30 4.84 4.27 8.67
CA LEU A 30 6.00 5.16 8.79
C LEU A 30 7.00 4.65 9.84
N ALA A 31 6.56 4.12 10.97
CA ALA A 31 7.47 3.64 12.02
C ALA A 31 8.32 2.43 11.59
N ARG A 32 7.81 1.58 10.69
CA ARG A 32 8.50 0.33 10.25
C ARG A 32 9.10 0.40 8.85
N ARG A 33 9.00 1.54 8.17
CA ARG A 33 9.63 1.76 6.86
C ARG A 33 11.13 1.41 6.94
N ARG A 34 11.67 0.85 5.87
CA ARG A 34 13.07 0.41 5.80
C ARG A 34 13.85 1.27 4.83
N GLN A 35 15.14 1.44 5.09
CA GLN A 35 16.04 2.09 4.14
C GLN A 35 16.41 1.11 3.03
N TYR A 36 16.36 1.61 1.80
CA TYR A 36 16.81 0.93 0.60
C TYR A 36 17.78 1.83 -0.14
N GLU A 37 18.89 1.24 -0.57
CA GLU A 37 19.87 1.92 -1.40
C GLU A 37 19.47 1.81 -2.88
N LEU A 38 19.34 2.96 -3.54
CA LEU A 38 19.04 3.09 -4.96
C LEU A 38 20.17 3.91 -5.61
N GLY A 39 21.20 3.20 -6.07
CA GLY A 39 22.40 3.82 -6.61
C GLY A 39 23.16 4.61 -5.55
N LYS A 40 23.11 5.95 -5.64
CA LYS A 40 23.74 6.87 -4.68
C LYS A 40 22.74 7.46 -3.66
N LEU A 41 21.48 7.01 -3.70
CA LEU A 41 20.40 7.54 -2.86
C LEU A 41 19.98 6.49 -1.84
N SER A 42 19.79 6.93 -0.59
CA SER A 42 19.15 6.13 0.44
C SER A 42 17.69 6.59 0.60
N LEU A 43 16.74 5.69 0.37
CA LEU A 43 15.31 5.97 0.37
C LEU A 43 14.60 5.17 1.47
N TRP A 44 13.66 5.81 2.17
CA TRP A 44 12.76 5.10 3.07
C TRP A 44 11.57 4.54 2.29
N ILE A 45 11.37 3.22 2.33
CA ILE A 45 10.31 2.53 1.60
C ILE A 45 9.48 1.69 2.59
N ILE A 46 8.18 1.68 2.38
CA ILE A 46 7.22 0.87 3.14
C ILE A 46 7.28 -0.59 2.68
N SER A 47 6.75 -1.53 3.47
CA SER A 47 6.73 -2.93 3.03
C SER A 47 5.71 -3.15 1.90
N PRO A 48 5.87 -4.21 1.08
CA PRO A 48 4.88 -4.59 0.08
C PRO A 48 3.48 -4.83 0.68
N GLU A 49 3.39 -5.40 1.89
CA GLU A 49 2.13 -5.60 2.60
C GLU A 49 1.46 -4.27 2.95
N ASP A 50 2.24 -3.29 3.37
CA ASP A 50 1.72 -1.95 3.68
C ASP A 50 1.27 -1.21 2.43
N LEU A 51 1.97 -1.40 1.31
CA LEU A 51 1.54 -0.88 0.02
C LEU A 51 0.18 -1.48 -0.38
N VAL A 52 0.01 -2.80 -0.20
CA VAL A 52 -1.27 -3.49 -0.44
C VAL A 52 -2.38 -2.88 0.42
N ILE A 53 -2.17 -2.76 1.73
CA ILE A 53 -3.16 -2.19 2.65
C ILE A 53 -3.48 -0.74 2.26
N HIS A 54 -2.48 0.08 1.94
CA HIS A 54 -2.65 1.48 1.57
C HIS A 54 -3.48 1.63 0.28
N LYS A 55 -3.26 0.75 -0.70
CA LYS A 55 -4.02 0.72 -1.96
C LYS A 55 -5.47 0.28 -1.76
N LEU A 56 -5.71 -0.76 -0.96
CA LEU A 56 -7.06 -1.21 -0.63
C LEU A 56 -7.86 -0.15 0.12
N LYS A 57 -7.23 0.57 1.07
CA LYS A 57 -7.86 1.73 1.76
C LYS A 57 -8.30 2.84 0.81
N ALA A 58 -7.59 3.04 -0.31
CA ALA A 58 -7.94 4.07 -1.30
C ALA A 58 -9.11 3.64 -2.20
N GLY A 59 -9.24 2.34 -2.48
CA GLY A 59 -10.43 1.74 -3.10
C GLY A 59 -10.75 2.18 -4.53
N ARG A 60 -9.83 2.82 -5.25
CA ARG A 60 -10.07 3.19 -6.66
C ARG A 60 -9.84 1.97 -7.55
N ALA A 61 -10.52 1.88 -8.69
CA ALA A 61 -10.38 0.78 -9.64
C ALA A 61 -8.91 0.44 -9.98
N GLN A 62 -8.08 1.45 -10.20
CA GLN A 62 -6.65 1.28 -10.47
C GLN A 62 -5.87 0.70 -9.27
N ASP A 63 -6.26 1.05 -8.04
CA ASP A 63 -5.56 0.54 -6.85
C ASP A 63 -5.75 -0.97 -6.70
N PHE A 64 -6.91 -1.53 -7.09
CA PHE A 64 -7.12 -2.98 -7.13
C PHE A 64 -6.22 -3.68 -8.15
N ILE A 65 -6.06 -3.10 -9.34
CA ILE A 65 -5.14 -3.60 -10.38
C ILE A 65 -3.70 -3.59 -9.86
N ASP A 66 -3.30 -2.51 -9.20
CA ASP A 66 -1.96 -2.39 -8.62
C ASP A 66 -1.71 -3.46 -7.54
N VAL A 67 -2.69 -3.71 -6.65
CA VAL A 67 -2.60 -4.75 -5.61
C VAL A 67 -2.47 -6.12 -6.26
N LEU A 68 -3.29 -6.44 -7.26
CA LEU A 68 -3.21 -7.70 -8.00
C LEU A 68 -1.80 -7.92 -8.56
N SER A 69 -1.22 -6.86 -9.14
CA SER A 69 0.14 -6.88 -9.67
C SER A 69 1.21 -7.17 -8.61
N VAL A 70 1.04 -6.64 -7.39
CA VAL A 70 1.92 -6.94 -6.25
C VAL A 70 1.75 -8.39 -5.81
N LEU A 71 0.51 -8.86 -5.66
CA LEU A 71 0.21 -10.24 -5.26
C LEU A 71 0.81 -11.26 -6.24
N GLN A 72 0.72 -11.01 -7.55
CA GLN A 72 1.25 -11.93 -8.56
C GLN A 72 2.79 -11.95 -8.57
N ARG A 73 3.45 -10.79 -8.47
CA ARG A 73 4.92 -10.70 -8.57
C ARG A 73 5.65 -11.03 -7.28
N GLN A 74 4.99 -10.89 -6.13
CA GLN A 74 5.59 -11.05 -4.80
C GLN A 74 4.87 -12.11 -3.96
N ALA A 75 4.12 -13.02 -4.61
CA ALA A 75 3.27 -14.02 -3.97
C ALA A 75 4.01 -14.81 -2.86
N GLU A 76 5.25 -15.18 -3.12
CA GLU A 76 6.08 -16.01 -2.23
C GLU A 76 6.71 -15.23 -1.08
N SER A 77 6.90 -13.91 -1.24
CA SER A 77 7.58 -13.07 -0.25
C SER A 77 6.64 -12.25 0.63
N LEU A 78 5.35 -12.22 0.31
CA LEU A 78 4.33 -11.49 1.08
C LEU A 78 3.95 -12.22 2.37
N ASP A 79 3.97 -11.50 3.49
CA ASP A 79 3.45 -12.00 4.76
C ASP A 79 1.91 -11.95 4.77
N ARG A 80 1.30 -13.06 4.32
CA ARG A 80 -0.16 -13.24 4.29
C ARG A 80 -0.78 -13.24 5.69
N SER A 81 -0.07 -13.71 6.71
CA SER A 81 -0.56 -13.71 8.09
C SER A 81 -0.70 -12.28 8.60
N TYR A 82 0.30 -11.45 8.31
CA TYR A 82 0.26 -10.02 8.60
C TYR A 82 -0.90 -9.32 7.89
N LEU A 83 -1.06 -9.55 6.59
CA LEU A 83 -2.16 -8.98 5.81
C LEU A 83 -3.52 -9.37 6.41
N HIS A 84 -3.75 -10.66 6.66
CA HIS A 84 -5.00 -11.14 7.26
C HIS A 84 -5.28 -10.51 8.63
N HIS A 85 -4.27 -10.43 9.50
CA HIS A 85 -4.42 -9.81 10.80
C HIS A 85 -4.79 -8.33 10.71
N ARG A 86 -4.19 -7.58 9.77
CA ARG A 86 -4.42 -6.13 9.64
C ARG A 86 -5.74 -5.82 8.94
N LEU A 87 -6.02 -6.49 7.82
CA LEU A 87 -7.20 -6.27 6.99
C LEU A 87 -8.48 -6.68 7.74
N GLY A 88 -8.49 -7.88 8.32
CA GLY A 88 -9.70 -8.45 8.94
C GLY A 88 -10.05 -7.90 10.32
N LYS A 89 -9.07 -7.51 11.15
CA LYS A 89 -9.34 -7.13 12.55
C LYS A 89 -9.29 -5.62 12.84
N ARG A 90 -8.64 -4.82 11.99
CA ARG A 90 -8.32 -3.42 12.35
C ARG A 90 -8.86 -2.38 11.37
N LEU A 91 -9.08 -2.75 10.11
CA LEU A 91 -9.36 -1.76 9.06
C LEU A 91 -10.70 -1.96 8.35
N GLY A 92 -11.38 -3.09 8.55
CA GLY A 92 -12.71 -3.33 7.97
C GLY A 92 -12.71 -3.50 6.45
N ILE A 93 -11.54 -3.67 5.82
CA ILE A 93 -11.36 -3.79 4.37
C ILE A 93 -11.21 -5.25 3.91
N TRP A 94 -11.99 -6.13 4.55
CA TRP A 94 -11.91 -7.57 4.31
C TRP A 94 -12.54 -7.96 2.98
N GLU A 95 -13.61 -7.28 2.57
CA GLU A 95 -14.31 -7.56 1.30
C GLU A 95 -13.44 -7.20 0.10
N GLU A 96 -12.75 -6.05 0.15
CA GLU A 96 -11.78 -5.62 -0.85
C GLU A 96 -10.63 -6.63 -0.98
N TRP A 97 -10.16 -7.15 0.15
CA TRP A 97 -9.14 -8.20 0.16
C TRP A 97 -9.63 -9.51 -0.47
N GLN A 98 -10.83 -9.95 -0.13
CA GLN A 98 -11.45 -11.15 -0.72
C GLN A 98 -11.63 -11.01 -2.23
N TYR A 99 -12.08 -9.83 -2.68
CA TYR A 99 -12.22 -9.54 -4.10
C TYR A 99 -10.88 -9.70 -4.82
N VAL A 100 -9.81 -9.05 -4.36
CA VAL A 100 -8.51 -9.14 -5.07
C VAL A 100 -7.91 -10.53 -5.02
N GLN A 101 -8.06 -11.27 -3.92
CA GLN A 101 -7.60 -12.66 -3.86
C GLN A 101 -8.34 -13.54 -4.89
N SER A 102 -9.66 -13.38 -5.03
CA SER A 102 -10.42 -14.15 -6.02
C SER A 102 -9.94 -13.91 -7.47
N GLN A 103 -9.46 -12.70 -7.75
CA GLN A 103 -8.90 -12.34 -9.07
C GLN A 103 -7.46 -12.82 -9.23
N ALA A 104 -6.68 -12.89 -8.15
CA ALA A 104 -5.31 -13.40 -8.17
C ALA A 104 -5.22 -14.91 -8.38
N ASP A 105 -6.19 -15.65 -7.82
CA ASP A 105 -6.25 -17.11 -7.92
C ASP A 105 -6.97 -17.61 -9.20
N ALA A 106 -7.62 -16.70 -9.94
CA ALA A 106 -8.22 -17.03 -11.23
C ALA A 106 -7.12 -17.24 -12.29
N PRO A 107 -7.12 -18.36 -13.04
CA PRO A 107 -6.23 -18.51 -14.18
C PRO A 107 -6.53 -17.39 -15.19
N MET A 108 -5.51 -16.61 -15.55
CA MET A 108 -5.66 -15.64 -16.63
C MET A 108 -6.00 -16.39 -17.92
N SER A 109 -7.22 -16.17 -18.42
CA SER A 109 -7.67 -16.59 -19.76
C SER A 109 -6.85 -15.93 -20.85
#